data_AF-A0A5C6CEM1-F1
#
_entry.id   AF-A0A5C6CEM1-F1
#
_cell.length_a   1.000
_cell.length_b   1.000
_cell.length_c   1.000
_cell.angle_alpha   90.00
_cell.angle_beta   90.00
_cell.angle_gamma   90.00
#
_symmetry.space_group_name_H-M   'P 1'
#
loop_
_entity.id
_entity.type
_entity.pdbx_description
1 polymer ?
#
loop_
_entity_poly.entity_id
_entity_poly.type
_entity_poly.pdbx_seq_one_letter_code
_entity_poly.pdbx_strand_id
1 'polypeptide(L)'
;MSTKVLYTPMDGTPEQIVLADHATDFLPTAANDLRISTDGSDELDVQLTLASLASGSYRQSDKFDFGAHWAMEYFARLAVEIASTPTAGNTLLLYLAYSDSATAGTGNAAGVSGTDAAYTGYSSNAAASVLQAELVSVFTNTGQATTTVQVIDGWMFAPKARYASAILLNSSGAALHSDDVESHIVLNPVVQEIQDA
;
A
#
# COMPACT_ATOMS: atom_id res chain seq x y z
N MET A 1 -35.18 -0.66 20.00
CA MET A 1 -34.20 -1.65 20.47
C MET A 1 -32.83 -1.13 20.10
N SER A 2 -31.90 -1.09 21.05
CA SER A 2 -30.53 -0.64 20.77
C SER A 2 -29.89 -1.65 19.83
N THR A 3 -29.53 -1.24 18.62
CA THR A 3 -28.71 -2.04 17.71
C THR A 3 -27.40 -2.32 18.41
N LYS A 4 -27.26 -3.53 18.93
CA LYS A 4 -26.01 -3.99 19.52
C LYS A 4 -25.14 -4.36 18.32
N VAL A 5 -24.17 -3.50 18.00
CA VAL A 5 -23.09 -3.86 17.08
C VAL A 5 -22.36 -5.01 17.75
N LEU A 6 -22.68 -6.24 17.35
CA LEU A 6 -21.90 -7.41 17.74
C LEU A 6 -20.65 -7.43 16.87
N TYR A 7 -19.70 -6.51 17.13
CA TYR A 7 -18.30 -6.85 16.96
C TYR A 7 -18.04 -7.91 18.03
N THR A 8 -18.34 -9.17 17.70
CA THR A 8 -17.70 -10.25 18.44
C THR A 8 -16.32 -10.32 17.80
N PRO A 9 -15.24 -9.90 18.47
CA PRO A 9 -13.93 -10.20 17.98
C PRO A 9 -13.86 -11.73 17.97
N MET A 10 -13.82 -12.33 16.78
CA MET A 10 -12.79 -13.35 16.62
C MET A 10 -11.51 -12.59 16.95
N ASP A 11 -10.78 -13.07 17.92
CA ASP A 11 -9.56 -12.54 18.54
C ASP A 11 -8.38 -12.32 17.56
N GLY A 12 -8.67 -11.98 16.30
CA GLY A 12 -7.79 -11.89 15.14
C GLY A 12 -8.56 -11.39 13.90
N THR A 13 -9.25 -10.24 14.00
CA THR A 13 -9.65 -9.49 12.80
C THR A 13 -8.37 -9.21 12.01
N PRO A 14 -8.31 -9.50 10.70
CA PRO A 14 -7.11 -9.21 9.92
C PRO A 14 -6.77 -7.73 10.07
N GLU A 15 -5.49 -7.45 10.34
CA GLU A 15 -4.99 -6.08 10.51
C GLU A 15 -5.07 -5.33 9.18
N GLN A 16 -5.32 -4.03 9.25
CA GLN A 16 -5.08 -3.15 8.10
C GLN A 16 -3.57 -3.09 7.84
N ILE A 17 -3.15 -3.30 6.60
CA ILE A 17 -1.73 -3.12 6.25
C ILE A 17 -1.50 -1.66 5.90
N VAL A 18 -0.58 -0.98 6.58
CA VAL A 18 -0.27 0.44 6.37
C VAL A 18 1.15 0.56 5.83
N LEU A 19 1.28 0.86 4.54
CA LEU A 19 2.57 1.09 3.90
C LEU A 19 2.90 2.58 3.93
N ALA A 20 3.88 2.96 4.75
CA ALA A 20 4.29 4.34 4.96
C ALA A 20 5.73 4.45 5.49
N ASP A 21 6.24 5.68 5.60
CA ASP A 21 7.55 5.94 6.21
C ASP A 21 7.51 5.99 7.74
N HIS A 22 7.16 4.85 8.35
CA HIS A 22 7.03 4.71 9.80
C HIS A 22 8.34 4.95 10.56
N ALA A 23 9.48 4.71 9.89
CA ALA A 23 10.80 4.86 10.50
C ALA A 23 11.26 6.31 10.66
N THR A 24 10.66 7.27 9.95
CA THR A 24 11.15 8.65 9.88
C THR A 24 10.09 9.69 10.22
N ASP A 25 9.15 9.97 9.32
CA ASP A 25 8.30 11.16 9.46
C ASP A 25 6.81 10.97 9.14
N PHE A 26 6.34 9.74 8.93
CA PHE A 26 4.92 9.47 8.70
C PHE A 26 4.03 10.03 9.83
N LEU A 27 3.24 11.05 9.51
CA LEU A 27 2.39 11.78 10.44
C LEU A 27 1.23 12.46 9.69
N PRO A 28 0.27 11.68 9.16
CA PRO A 28 -0.81 12.22 8.36
C PRO A 28 -1.74 13.10 9.22
N THR A 29 -2.42 14.03 8.56
CA THR A 29 -3.45 14.85 9.20
C THR A 29 -4.78 14.09 9.24
N ALA A 30 -5.71 14.50 10.12
CA ALA A 30 -7.03 13.87 10.18
C ALA A 30 -7.82 13.90 8.86
N ALA A 31 -7.49 14.79 7.92
CA ALA A 31 -8.17 14.89 6.63
C ALA A 31 -7.72 13.82 5.62
N ASN A 32 -6.54 13.24 5.81
CA ASN A 32 -5.92 12.31 4.87
C ASN A 32 -5.36 11.04 5.54
N ASP A 33 -5.47 10.89 6.86
CA ASP A 33 -5.15 9.66 7.57
C ASP A 33 -6.15 8.56 7.19
N LEU A 34 -5.66 7.55 6.45
CA LEU A 34 -6.47 6.42 5.99
C LEU A 34 -6.46 5.24 6.96
N ARG A 35 -5.76 5.37 8.08
CA ARG A 35 -5.68 4.34 9.11
C ARG A 35 -7.01 4.13 9.82
N ILE A 36 -7.27 2.91 10.27
CA ILE A 36 -8.52 2.57 10.98
C ILE A 36 -8.43 2.86 12.49
N SER A 37 -7.22 2.93 13.01
CA SER A 37 -6.83 3.28 14.36
C SER A 37 -5.65 4.27 14.30
N THR A 38 -5.24 4.80 15.45
CA THR A 38 -4.03 5.64 15.53
C THR A 38 -3.11 5.20 16.67
N ASP A 39 -3.52 4.16 17.40
CA ASP A 39 -2.78 3.55 18.51
C ASP A 39 -2.06 2.26 18.10
N GLY A 40 -2.14 1.89 16.81
CA GLY A 40 -1.49 0.71 16.23
C GLY A 40 -2.11 -0.62 16.68
N SER A 41 -3.32 -0.60 17.23
CA SER A 41 -3.97 -1.81 17.75
C SER A 41 -4.59 -2.69 16.67
N ASP A 42 -4.95 -2.11 15.52
CA ASP A 42 -5.63 -2.80 14.41
C ASP A 42 -4.82 -2.71 13.08
N GLU A 43 -3.55 -2.32 13.15
CA GLU A 43 -2.69 -2.02 11.99
C GLU A 43 -1.38 -2.79 12.02
N LEU A 44 -0.96 -3.25 10.84
CA LEU A 44 0.40 -3.67 10.57
C LEU A 44 1.16 -2.56 9.86
N ASP A 45 2.12 -1.97 10.56
CA ASP A 45 3.04 -1.01 9.99
C ASP A 45 4.04 -1.68 9.06
N VAL A 46 4.08 -1.23 7.80
CA VAL A 46 5.00 -1.71 6.77
C VAL A 46 5.79 -0.54 6.23
N GLN A 47 7.10 -0.61 6.34
CA GLN A 47 7.98 0.46 5.88
C GLN A 47 7.95 0.60 4.36
N LEU A 48 7.66 1.81 3.88
CA LEU A 48 7.73 2.25 2.48
C LEU A 48 7.85 3.77 2.41
N THR A 49 9.05 4.28 2.13
CA THR A 49 9.24 5.71 1.79
C THR A 49 8.87 5.99 0.33
N LEU A 50 8.10 7.05 0.10
CA LEU A 50 7.71 7.56 -1.21
C LEU A 50 8.37 8.91 -1.53
N ALA A 51 9.17 9.44 -0.59
CA ALA A 51 9.83 10.73 -0.67
C ALA A 51 10.63 10.85 -1.96
N SER A 52 10.33 11.92 -2.71
CA SER A 52 10.97 12.26 -3.98
C SER A 52 10.94 11.15 -5.03
N LEU A 53 10.01 10.18 -4.94
CA LEU A 53 9.91 9.11 -5.92
C LEU A 53 9.60 9.70 -7.31
N ALA A 54 10.59 9.69 -8.20
CA ALA A 54 10.45 10.29 -9.52
C ALA A 54 9.42 9.57 -10.40
N SER A 55 8.80 10.30 -11.33
CA SER A 55 7.95 9.69 -12.35
C SER A 55 8.76 8.71 -13.21
N GLY A 56 8.18 7.53 -13.46
CA GLY A 56 8.82 6.40 -14.13
C GLY A 56 9.66 5.51 -13.22
N SER A 57 9.82 5.87 -11.94
CA SER A 57 10.58 5.09 -10.97
C SER A 57 9.68 4.21 -10.09
N TYR A 58 10.28 3.15 -9.57
CA TYR A 58 9.64 2.18 -8.69
C TYR A 58 10.24 2.23 -7.29
N ARG A 59 9.40 2.05 -6.28
CA ARG A 59 9.79 1.77 -4.89
C ARG A 59 9.23 0.42 -4.47
N GLN A 60 9.96 -0.33 -3.65
CA GLN A 60 9.45 -1.51 -2.96
C GLN A 60 9.40 -1.29 -1.44
N SER A 61 8.47 -1.97 -0.77
CA SER A 61 8.33 -1.96 0.69
C SER A 61 9.19 -3.01 1.37
N ASP A 62 9.23 -2.95 2.70
CA ASP A 62 9.53 -4.10 3.53
C ASP A 62 8.56 -5.27 3.24
N LYS A 63 9.01 -6.49 3.53
CA LYS A 63 8.14 -7.67 3.48
C LYS A 63 7.13 -7.62 4.62
N PHE A 64 5.89 -7.95 4.31
CA PHE A 64 4.79 -8.00 5.27
C PHE A 64 4.04 -9.33 5.21
N ASP A 65 3.28 -9.59 6.27
CA ASP A 65 2.51 -10.80 6.52
C ASP A 65 1.03 -10.43 6.64
N PHE A 66 0.17 -11.01 5.81
CA PHE A 66 -1.28 -10.84 5.93
C PHE A 66 -1.87 -11.55 7.16
N GLY A 67 -1.06 -12.33 7.88
CA GLY A 67 -1.42 -13.08 9.08
C GLY A 67 -1.63 -14.58 8.81
N ALA A 68 -1.89 -15.37 9.84
CA ALA A 68 -2.29 -16.77 9.64
C ALA A 68 -3.74 -16.91 9.13
N HIS A 69 -4.56 -15.88 9.37
CA HIS A 69 -5.98 -15.80 9.07
C HIS A 69 -6.27 -14.49 8.33
N TRP A 70 -5.81 -14.36 7.08
CA TRP A 70 -6.01 -13.15 6.29
C TRP A 70 -7.41 -13.06 5.68
N ALA A 71 -7.86 -11.84 5.37
CA ALA A 71 -9.14 -11.63 4.68
C ALA A 71 -9.08 -12.14 3.24
N MET A 72 -10.20 -12.66 2.72
CA MET A 72 -10.26 -13.10 1.32
C MET A 72 -10.05 -11.96 0.32
N GLU A 73 -10.44 -10.74 0.69
CA GLU A 73 -10.35 -9.56 -0.16
C GLU A 73 -9.81 -8.37 0.64
N TYR A 74 -9.07 -7.52 -0.04
CA TYR A 74 -8.57 -6.26 0.49
C TYR A 74 -8.91 -5.12 -0.48
N PHE A 75 -9.16 -3.93 0.06
CA PHE A 75 -9.36 -2.71 -0.70
C PHE A 75 -8.18 -1.75 -0.52
N ALA A 76 -7.50 -1.42 -1.61
CA ALA A 76 -6.34 -0.54 -1.60
C ALA A 76 -6.76 0.93 -1.71
N ARG A 77 -6.17 1.80 -0.88
CA ARG A 77 -6.34 3.26 -0.96
C ARG A 77 -4.98 3.95 -0.80
N LEU A 78 -4.83 5.12 -1.40
CA LEU A 78 -3.59 5.91 -1.38
C LEU A 78 -3.91 7.33 -0.91
N ALA A 79 -3.13 7.84 0.04
CA ALA A 79 -2.95 9.27 0.25
C ALA A 79 -1.56 9.65 -0.25
N VAL A 80 -1.48 10.67 -1.11
CA VAL A 80 -0.20 11.09 -1.70
C VAL A 80 -0.18 12.57 -2.01
N GLU A 81 0.97 13.20 -1.77
CA GLU A 81 1.27 14.53 -2.27
C GLU A 81 2.25 14.45 -3.44
N ILE A 82 1.97 15.22 -4.50
CA ILE A 82 2.79 15.24 -5.71
C ILE A 82 3.47 16.61 -5.81
N ALA A 83 4.79 16.64 -5.93
CA ALA A 83 5.60 17.84 -5.74
C ALA A 83 5.31 18.96 -6.74
N SER A 84 5.08 18.64 -8.02
CA SER A 84 4.77 19.66 -9.03
C SER A 84 4.18 19.08 -10.31
N THR A 85 3.15 19.73 -10.87
CA THR A 85 2.62 19.44 -12.22
C THR A 85 2.32 17.96 -12.54
N PRO A 86 1.57 17.21 -11.72
CA PRO A 86 1.05 15.92 -12.17
C PRO A 86 0.17 16.10 -13.40
N THR A 87 0.21 15.12 -14.30
CA THR A 87 -0.69 15.09 -15.44
C THR A 87 -1.99 14.43 -15.03
N ALA A 88 -3.11 15.15 -15.09
CA ALA A 88 -4.41 14.59 -14.72
C ALA A 88 -4.74 13.35 -15.57
N GLY A 89 -5.21 12.28 -14.93
CA GLY A 89 -5.50 11.01 -15.59
C GLY A 89 -4.31 10.06 -15.68
N ASN A 90 -3.10 10.51 -15.32
CA ASN A 90 -1.99 9.60 -15.07
C ASN A 90 -2.19 8.83 -13.76
N THR A 91 -1.31 7.88 -13.49
CA THR A 91 -1.53 6.85 -12.47
C THR A 91 -0.32 6.59 -11.60
N LEU A 92 -0.58 6.16 -10.37
CA LEU A 92 0.33 5.35 -9.58
C LEU A 92 -0.17 3.91 -9.59
N LEU A 93 0.72 2.93 -9.78
CA LEU A 93 0.37 1.53 -9.91
C LEU A 93 0.97 0.73 -8.75
N LEU A 94 0.12 -0.01 -8.04
CA LEU A 94 0.53 -0.84 -6.91
C LEU A 94 0.54 -2.31 -7.34
N TYR A 95 1.69 -2.94 -7.17
CA TYR A 95 1.89 -4.36 -7.39
C TYR A 95 2.21 -5.07 -6.09
N LEU A 96 1.83 -6.34 -5.98
CA LEU A 96 2.26 -7.24 -4.92
C LEU A 96 3.13 -8.37 -5.48
N ALA A 97 4.34 -8.49 -4.95
CA ALA A 97 5.20 -9.65 -5.14
C ALA A 97 4.98 -10.62 -3.98
N TYR A 98 4.23 -11.69 -4.23
CA TYR A 98 3.92 -12.71 -3.23
C TYR A 98 5.13 -13.61 -2.92
N SER A 99 5.15 -14.18 -1.72
CA SER A 99 6.18 -15.09 -1.23
C SER A 99 5.59 -16.18 -0.34
N ASP A 100 6.24 -17.34 -0.34
CA ASP A 100 5.98 -18.47 0.56
C ASP A 100 6.76 -18.37 1.88
N SER A 101 7.67 -17.39 2.00
CA SER A 101 8.57 -17.22 3.13
C SER A 101 8.38 -15.86 3.80
N ALA A 102 8.45 -15.86 5.14
CA ALA A 102 8.48 -14.63 5.95
C ALA A 102 9.83 -13.89 5.86
N THR A 103 10.88 -14.53 5.34
CA THR A 103 12.24 -13.97 5.35
C THR A 103 12.48 -13.07 4.15
N ALA A 104 12.99 -11.86 4.38
CA ALA A 104 13.44 -10.96 3.32
C ALA A 104 14.50 -11.64 2.43
N GLY A 105 14.50 -11.31 1.14
CA GLY A 105 15.38 -11.89 0.12
C GLY A 105 15.13 -13.36 -0.22
N THR A 106 14.16 -14.02 0.42
CA THR A 106 13.89 -15.46 0.25
C THR A 106 12.51 -15.66 -0.38
N GLY A 107 12.45 -16.46 -1.45
CA GLY A 107 11.17 -16.85 -2.07
C GLY A 107 10.36 -15.68 -2.65
N ASN A 108 11.04 -14.60 -3.03
CA ASN A 108 10.40 -13.37 -3.51
C ASN A 108 10.24 -13.39 -5.03
N ALA A 109 9.01 -13.22 -5.52
CA ALA A 109 8.74 -13.01 -6.93
C ALA A 109 9.29 -11.66 -7.42
N ALA A 110 9.46 -11.50 -8.74
CA ALA A 110 9.81 -10.24 -9.40
C ALA A 110 11.14 -9.58 -8.94
N GLY A 111 11.98 -10.28 -8.16
CA GLY A 111 13.27 -9.76 -7.70
C GLY A 111 13.18 -8.71 -6.61
N VAL A 112 12.09 -8.66 -5.84
CA VAL A 112 12.01 -7.80 -4.64
C VAL A 112 12.95 -8.32 -3.55
N SER A 113 13.58 -7.41 -2.83
CA SER A 113 14.38 -7.75 -1.64
C SER A 113 13.50 -7.96 -0.42
N GLY A 114 12.30 -7.37 -0.37
CA GLY A 114 11.48 -7.32 0.83
C GLY A 114 12.07 -6.39 1.89
N THR A 115 12.75 -5.33 1.42
CA THR A 115 13.25 -4.23 2.23
C THR A 115 12.90 -2.93 1.52
N ASP A 116 12.55 -1.90 2.28
CA ASP A 116 12.25 -0.57 1.76
C ASP A 116 13.44 0.01 0.97
N ALA A 117 13.31 0.05 -0.35
CA ALA A 117 14.37 0.43 -1.26
C ALA A 117 13.83 0.83 -2.64
N ALA A 118 14.69 1.44 -3.47
CA ALA A 118 14.44 1.53 -4.89
C ALA A 118 14.27 0.11 -5.48
N TYR A 119 13.19 -0.12 -6.22
CA TYR A 119 12.96 -1.41 -6.86
C TYR A 119 13.64 -1.45 -8.22
N THR A 120 14.58 -2.38 -8.39
CA THR A 120 15.39 -2.52 -9.61
C THR A 120 15.06 -3.78 -10.41
N GLY A 121 14.31 -4.72 -9.84
CA GLY A 121 14.00 -6.02 -10.46
C GLY A 121 15.24 -6.90 -10.67
N TYR A 122 15.07 -8.00 -11.40
CA TYR A 122 16.18 -8.88 -11.77
C TYR A 122 17.14 -8.17 -12.73
N SER A 123 18.43 -8.21 -12.41
CA SER A 123 19.50 -7.62 -13.24
C SER A 123 19.24 -6.16 -13.63
N SER A 124 18.66 -5.38 -12.73
CA SER A 124 18.32 -3.96 -12.94
C SER A 124 17.32 -3.71 -14.09
N ASN A 125 16.41 -4.65 -14.33
CA ASN A 125 15.34 -4.51 -15.32
C ASN A 125 13.95 -4.50 -14.64
N ALA A 126 13.65 -3.41 -13.93
CA ALA A 126 12.42 -3.26 -13.16
C ALA A 126 11.16 -3.41 -14.02
N ALA A 127 11.11 -2.77 -15.19
CA ALA A 127 9.94 -2.78 -16.07
C ALA A 127 9.58 -4.18 -16.60
N ALA A 128 10.57 -5.04 -16.86
CA ALA A 128 10.30 -6.42 -17.25
C ALA A 128 10.00 -7.32 -16.03
N SER A 129 10.67 -7.06 -14.90
CA SER A 129 10.57 -7.89 -13.70
C SER A 129 9.23 -7.71 -12.99
N VAL A 130 8.69 -6.48 -12.95
CA VAL A 130 7.42 -6.17 -12.29
C VAL A 130 6.24 -6.91 -12.91
N LEU A 131 6.35 -7.34 -14.17
CA LEU A 131 5.33 -8.15 -14.84
C LEU A 131 5.16 -9.56 -14.23
N GLN A 132 6.08 -9.98 -13.35
CA GLN A 132 5.95 -11.22 -12.56
C GLN A 132 5.25 -11.00 -11.21
N ALA A 133 5.01 -9.74 -10.81
CA ALA A 133 4.19 -9.37 -9.67
C ALA A 133 2.74 -9.16 -10.10
N GLU A 134 1.81 -9.20 -9.14
CA GLU A 134 0.39 -8.95 -9.42
C GLU A 134 0.11 -7.46 -9.36
N LEU A 135 -0.44 -6.86 -10.42
CA LEU A 135 -1.02 -5.51 -10.33
C LEU A 135 -2.32 -5.60 -9.52
N VAL A 136 -2.34 -5.00 -8.33
CA VAL A 136 -3.50 -5.09 -7.41
C VAL A 136 -4.31 -3.80 -7.36
N SER A 137 -3.75 -2.66 -7.77
CA SER A 137 -4.48 -1.39 -7.78
C SER A 137 -3.86 -0.37 -8.71
N VAL A 138 -4.69 0.55 -9.20
CA VAL A 138 -4.30 1.73 -9.96
C VAL A 138 -4.95 2.95 -9.32
N PHE A 139 -4.13 3.93 -8.94
CA PHE A 139 -4.56 5.19 -8.35
C PHE A 139 -4.44 6.30 -9.39
N THR A 140 -5.55 6.84 -9.85
CA THR A 140 -5.56 7.89 -10.88
C THR A 140 -5.46 9.26 -10.22
N ASN A 141 -4.41 10.02 -10.55
CA ASN A 141 -4.21 11.34 -9.99
C ASN A 141 -4.98 12.42 -10.78
N THR A 142 -5.38 13.47 -10.07
CA THR A 142 -5.79 14.74 -10.66
C THR A 142 -4.57 15.61 -10.98
N GLY A 143 -4.79 16.77 -11.60
CA GLY A 143 -3.73 17.76 -11.84
C GLY A 143 -3.31 18.58 -10.62
N GLN A 144 -3.77 18.22 -9.41
CA GLN A 144 -3.42 18.92 -8.17
C GLN A 144 -2.02 18.50 -7.69
N ALA A 145 -1.14 19.48 -7.48
CA ALA A 145 0.16 19.29 -6.85
C ALA A 145 0.11 19.80 -5.40
N THR A 146 1.26 19.81 -4.75
CA THR A 146 1.53 20.57 -3.53
C THR A 146 0.84 21.93 -3.53
N THR A 147 0.14 22.32 -2.46
CA THR A 147 0.07 21.68 -1.11
C THR A 147 -1.13 20.75 -0.93
N THR A 148 -1.61 20.09 -1.98
CA THR A 148 -2.81 19.24 -1.91
C THR A 148 -2.43 17.77 -1.82
N VAL A 149 -2.79 17.14 -0.70
CA VAL A 149 -2.77 15.68 -0.58
C VAL A 149 -4.00 15.11 -1.28
N GLN A 150 -3.78 14.19 -2.21
CA GLN A 150 -4.85 13.48 -2.91
C GLN A 150 -5.14 12.17 -2.18
N VAL A 151 -6.39 11.96 -1.78
CA VAL A 151 -6.90 10.67 -1.31
C VAL A 151 -7.58 9.97 -2.48
N ILE A 152 -7.06 8.80 -2.86
CA ILE A 152 -7.43 8.10 -4.07
C ILE A 152 -7.87 6.68 -3.72
N ASP A 153 -9.10 6.35 -4.11
CA ASP A 153 -9.63 5.01 -4.03
C ASP A 153 -9.04 4.14 -5.15
N GLY A 154 -8.57 2.94 -4.78
CA GLY A 154 -7.99 1.97 -5.67
C GLY A 154 -8.96 0.86 -6.05
N TRP A 155 -8.42 -0.34 -6.20
CA TRP A 155 -9.19 -1.55 -6.51
C TRP A 155 -9.29 -2.49 -5.30
N MET A 156 -10.25 -3.41 -5.39
CA MET A 156 -10.28 -4.61 -4.55
C MET A 156 -9.45 -5.72 -5.19
N PHE A 157 -8.80 -6.53 -4.35
CA PHE A 157 -8.03 -7.69 -4.80
C PHE A 157 -8.06 -8.80 -3.75
N ALA A 158 -7.75 -10.03 -4.18
CA ALA A 158 -7.57 -11.17 -3.28
C ALA A 158 -6.08 -11.53 -3.16
N PRO A 159 -5.52 -11.63 -1.95
CA PRO A 159 -4.13 -12.04 -1.75
C PRO A 159 -3.93 -13.49 -2.21
N LYS A 160 -2.80 -13.76 -2.87
CA LYS A 160 -2.46 -15.10 -3.42
C LYS A 160 -1.52 -15.91 -2.53
N ALA A 161 -0.92 -15.28 -1.52
CA ALA A 161 -0.07 -15.90 -0.52
C ALA A 161 -0.08 -15.09 0.78
N ARG A 162 0.45 -15.68 1.85
CA ARG A 162 0.55 -15.07 3.18
C ARG A 162 1.50 -13.86 3.22
N TYR A 163 2.64 -13.98 2.57
CA TYR A 163 3.69 -12.96 2.63
C TYR A 163 3.76 -12.21 1.30
N ALA A 164 4.04 -10.92 1.35
CA ALA A 164 4.22 -10.10 0.16
C ALA A 164 5.18 -8.94 0.41
N SER A 165 5.64 -8.35 -0.68
CA SER A 165 6.21 -6.99 -0.69
C SER A 165 5.46 -6.18 -1.74
N ALA A 166 5.19 -4.92 -1.41
CA ALA A 166 4.57 -4.00 -2.34
C ALA A 166 5.63 -3.40 -3.27
N ILE A 167 5.23 -3.10 -4.51
CA ILE A 167 5.98 -2.25 -5.42
C ILE A 167 5.04 -1.14 -5.90
N LEU A 168 5.42 0.12 -5.70
CA LEU A 168 4.72 1.27 -6.26
C LEU A 168 5.49 1.80 -7.47
N LEU A 169 4.83 1.91 -8.61
CA LEU A 169 5.29 2.69 -9.75
C LEU A 169 4.63 4.06 -9.72
N ASN A 170 5.42 5.11 -9.64
CA ASN A 170 4.91 6.46 -9.89
C ASN A 170 4.91 6.73 -11.40
N SER A 171 3.74 6.81 -12.03
CA SER A 171 3.58 7.28 -13.41
C SER A 171 2.76 8.56 -13.50
N SER A 172 2.68 9.34 -12.43
CA SER A 172 1.84 10.56 -12.33
C SER A 172 2.26 11.70 -13.28
N GLY A 173 3.43 11.61 -13.90
CA GLY A 173 4.04 12.67 -14.71
C GLY A 173 4.94 13.61 -13.91
N ALA A 174 5.06 13.41 -12.60
CA ALA A 174 5.88 14.21 -11.69
C ALA A 174 6.47 13.38 -10.55
N ALA A 175 7.47 13.92 -9.84
CA ALA A 175 7.94 13.33 -8.60
C ALA A 175 6.93 13.50 -7.46
N LEU A 176 6.89 12.53 -6.54
CA LEU A 176 6.16 12.68 -5.28
C LEU A 176 6.86 13.72 -4.39
N HIS A 177 6.15 14.20 -3.37
CA HIS A 177 6.66 15.20 -2.44
C HIS A 177 7.97 14.76 -1.76
N SER A 178 8.76 15.71 -1.25
CA SER A 178 10.12 15.44 -0.77
C SER A 178 10.19 14.82 0.63
N ASP A 179 9.09 14.84 1.35
CA ASP A 179 8.90 14.18 2.64
C ASP A 179 7.74 13.17 2.53
N ASP A 180 7.62 12.28 3.52
CA ASP A 180 6.62 11.22 3.56
C ASP A 180 5.57 11.42 4.65
N VAL A 181 5.46 12.65 5.17
CA VAL A 181 4.58 13.00 6.28
C VAL A 181 3.14 12.54 6.02
N GLU A 182 2.60 12.81 4.83
CA GLU A 182 1.22 12.45 4.48
C GLU A 182 1.10 11.31 3.45
N SER A 183 2.20 10.71 3.00
CA SER A 183 2.19 9.72 1.91
C SER A 183 2.09 8.29 2.44
N HIS A 184 0.99 7.61 2.15
CA HIS A 184 0.77 6.22 2.59
C HIS A 184 -0.25 5.47 1.75
N ILE A 185 -0.10 4.14 1.73
CA ILE A 185 -1.06 3.21 1.13
C ILE A 185 -1.64 2.36 2.25
N VAL A 186 -2.95 2.14 2.22
CA VAL A 186 -3.60 1.16 3.11
C VAL A 186 -4.22 0.02 2.33
N LEU A 187 -4.07 -1.19 2.84
CA LEU A 187 -4.77 -2.38 2.38
C LEU A 187 -5.81 -2.74 3.44
N ASN A 188 -7.06 -2.41 3.17
CA ASN A 188 -8.17 -2.63 4.10
C ASN A 188 -8.75 -4.02 3.93
N PRO A 189 -8.73 -4.89 4.94
CA PRO A 189 -9.41 -6.17 4.85
C PRO A 189 -10.92 -5.96 4.69
N VAL A 190 -11.51 -6.67 3.74
CA VAL A 190 -12.96 -6.65 3.51
C VAL A 190 -13.58 -7.80 4.28
N VAL A 191 -14.33 -7.47 5.32
CA VAL A 191 -15.09 -8.44 6.12
C VAL A 191 -16.55 -8.34 5.71
N GLN A 192 -17.10 -9.43 5.14
CA GLN A 192 -18.52 -9.49 4.78
C GLN A 192 -19.36 -9.73 6.03
N GLU A 193 -20.39 -8.89 6.23
CA GLU A 193 -21.45 -9.18 7.19
C GLU A 193 -22.49 -10.08 6.52
N ILE A 194 -22.67 -11.30 7.03
CA ILE A 194 -23.80 -12.15 6.65
C ILE A 194 -24.99 -11.72 7.53
N GLN A 195 -26.01 -11.14 6.92
CA GLN A 195 -27.27 -10.86 7.60
C GLN A 195 -28.24 -12.02 7.33
N ASP A 196 -28.64 -12.72 8.40
CA ASP A 196 -29.73 -13.69 8.33
C ASP A 196 -31.05 -12.94 8.08
N ALA A 197 -31.81 -13.39 7.08
CA ALA A 197 -33.09 -12.81 6.67
C ALA A 197 -34.23 -13.12 7.65
#